data_AF-A0A957KUY6-F1
#
_entry.id   AF-A0A957KUY6-F1
#
_cell.length_a   1.000
_cell.length_b   1.000
_cell.length_c   1.000
_cell.angle_alpha   90.00
_cell.angle_beta   90.00
_cell.angle_gamma   90.00
#
_symmetry.space_group_name_H-M   'P 1'
#
loop_
_entity.id
_entity.type
_entity.pdbx_description
1 polymer ?
#
loop_
_entity_poly.entity_id
_entity_poly.type
_entity_poly.pdbx_seq_one_letter_code
_entity_poly.pdbx_strand_id
1 'polypeptide(L)'
;KAGNGSGGGAFLLRTASAAIEGCRFFVNYASAGSNGSDDIGSASSGFGGGLYAEECPQIAISSSKFDFNVAQTGAPESNRRAEGGGAFVVNSFDAAIQDNVFDRNIAGFSGQGFGGGLVVLSGQAFAQVTGVSVSGNEFTKNWANVVNFIGGAGGGLFVFGIADSTITTNTFTANVVNLLGEAGISLPNTPYLLGGGLAVDSAQDVQIAGNKFVENAATVGGFGLGGGLGLRKTGPAAVVDNEF
;
A
#
# COMPACT_ATOMS: atom_id res chain seq x y z
N LYS A 1 16.04 5.26 19.16
CA LYS A 1 14.76 5.76 19.71
C LYS A 1 13.69 5.42 18.69
N ALA A 2 12.66 4.64 19.05
CA ALA A 2 11.51 4.49 18.16
C ALA A 2 10.79 5.82 17.99
N GLY A 3 10.28 6.02 16.79
CA GLY A 3 9.51 7.20 16.42
C GLY A 3 8.68 6.87 15.20
N ASN A 4 7.54 7.53 15.09
CA ASN A 4 6.77 7.49 13.86
C ASN A 4 7.53 8.22 12.76
N GLY A 5 7.43 7.73 11.54
CA GLY A 5 8.10 8.29 10.39
C GLY A 5 7.18 8.39 9.19
N SER A 6 7.31 9.48 8.44
CA SER A 6 6.54 9.73 7.22
C SER A 6 7.46 10.26 6.14
N GLY A 7 7.38 9.70 4.93
CA GLY A 7 8.06 10.25 3.75
C GLY A 7 9.57 10.10 3.82
N GLY A 8 10.07 8.86 3.82
CA GLY A 8 11.50 8.60 3.98
C GLY A 8 12.37 9.26 2.89
N GLY A 9 11.84 9.40 1.67
CA GLY A 9 12.46 10.18 0.59
C GLY A 9 11.87 11.59 0.45
N ALA A 10 10.54 11.69 0.34
CA ALA A 10 9.83 12.97 0.25
C ALA A 10 8.54 12.97 1.07
N PHE A 11 8.22 14.15 1.63
CA PHE A 11 7.03 14.40 2.42
C PHE A 11 6.28 15.61 1.88
N LEU A 12 5.03 15.41 1.46
CA LEU A 12 4.12 16.44 1.00
C LEU A 12 2.87 16.41 1.88
N LEU A 13 2.50 17.59 2.38
CA LEU A 13 1.31 17.78 3.20
C LEU A 13 0.60 19.03 2.74
N ARG A 14 -0.69 18.92 2.43
CA ARG A 14 -1.56 20.05 2.06
C ARG A 14 -0.95 20.90 0.95
N THR A 15 -0.41 20.22 -0.07
CA THR A 15 0.21 20.85 -1.22
C THR A 15 -0.84 20.99 -2.32
N ALA A 16 -1.21 22.22 -2.66
CA ALA A 16 -2.37 22.52 -3.51
C ALA A 16 -2.28 21.94 -4.95
N SER A 17 -1.06 21.71 -5.44
CA SER A 17 -0.79 20.96 -6.67
C SER A 17 0.68 20.53 -6.63
N ALA A 18 0.94 19.25 -6.90
CA ALA A 18 2.28 18.70 -6.93
C ALA A 18 2.43 17.70 -8.08
N ALA A 19 3.59 17.74 -8.73
CA ALA A 19 3.98 16.77 -9.74
C ALA A 19 5.29 16.11 -9.31
N ILE A 20 5.29 14.78 -9.25
CA ILE A 20 6.46 13.93 -9.05
C ILE A 20 6.68 13.17 -10.35
N GLU A 21 7.57 13.67 -11.18
CA GLU A 21 7.80 13.13 -12.52
C GLU A 21 9.26 12.72 -12.70
N GLY A 22 9.51 11.54 -13.30
CA GLY A 22 10.86 11.11 -13.66
C GLY A 22 11.80 10.91 -12.47
N CYS A 23 11.26 10.77 -11.26
CA CYS A 23 12.03 10.71 -10.03
C CYS A 23 12.42 9.27 -9.68
N ARG A 24 13.51 9.11 -8.90
CA ARG A 24 13.88 7.82 -8.30
C ARG A 24 13.91 7.93 -6.78
N PHE A 25 13.06 7.15 -6.12
CA PHE A 25 13.06 6.94 -4.68
C PHE A 25 13.70 5.57 -4.42
N PHE A 26 14.90 5.57 -3.85
CA PHE A 26 15.69 4.35 -3.66
C PHE A 26 16.18 4.22 -2.22
N VAL A 27 15.86 3.09 -1.58
CA VAL A 27 16.39 2.72 -0.25
C VAL A 27 16.09 3.79 0.79
N ASN A 28 14.87 4.32 0.74
CA ASN A 28 14.39 5.25 1.75
C ASN A 28 13.62 4.51 2.85
N TYR A 29 13.70 5.05 4.06
CA TYR A 29 13.11 4.47 5.26
C TYR A 29 12.30 5.54 5.98
N ALA A 30 10.98 5.37 6.10
CA ALA A 30 10.18 6.36 6.83
C ALA A 30 10.44 6.22 8.35
N SER A 31 10.30 5.02 8.91
CA SER A 31 10.65 4.73 10.30
C SER A 31 11.67 3.60 10.42
N ALA A 32 12.83 3.92 10.99
CA ALA A 32 13.94 2.99 11.21
C ALA A 32 13.92 2.30 12.59
N GLY A 33 12.93 2.59 13.45
CA GLY A 33 13.04 2.35 14.88
C GLY A 33 12.01 1.37 15.42
N SER A 34 12.47 0.31 16.06
CA SER A 34 11.70 -0.42 17.08
C SER A 34 12.24 -0.06 18.46
N ASN A 35 11.34 0.18 19.41
CA ASN A 35 11.70 0.06 20.81
C ASN A 35 11.54 -1.43 21.10
N GLY A 36 12.63 -2.14 21.40
CA GLY A 36 12.64 -3.59 21.69
C GLY A 36 11.89 -3.98 22.97
N SER A 37 10.86 -3.24 23.34
CA SER A 37 9.90 -3.56 24.39
C SER A 37 8.65 -4.15 23.74
N ASP A 38 8.15 -5.25 24.29
CA ASP A 38 6.86 -5.87 23.90
C ASP A 38 5.64 -4.97 24.23
N ASP A 39 5.87 -3.78 24.76
CA ASP A 39 4.85 -2.80 25.05
C ASP A 39 4.33 -2.14 23.74
N ILE A 40 3.07 -2.41 23.42
CA ILE A 40 2.32 -1.82 22.29
C ILE A 40 2.31 -0.28 22.35
N GLY A 41 2.51 0.30 23.55
CA GLY A 41 2.69 1.74 23.78
C GLY A 41 3.92 2.35 23.10
N SER A 42 4.92 1.52 22.80
CA SER A 42 6.23 1.92 22.25
C SER A 42 6.44 1.56 20.77
N ALA A 43 5.40 1.02 20.14
CA ALA A 43 5.37 0.62 18.75
C ALA A 43 5.51 1.80 17.77
N SER A 44 6.27 1.59 16.69
CA SER A 44 6.46 2.59 15.63
C SER A 44 5.43 2.46 14.51
N SER A 45 5.13 3.59 13.87
CA SER A 45 4.43 3.62 12.59
C SER A 45 5.28 4.22 11.49
N GLY A 46 5.15 3.67 10.29
CA GLY A 46 5.85 4.15 9.09
C GLY A 46 4.87 4.35 7.95
N PHE A 47 4.94 5.52 7.30
CA PHE A 47 4.08 5.86 6.17
C PHE A 47 4.92 6.39 5.01
N GLY A 48 4.81 5.79 3.83
CA GLY A 48 5.48 6.33 2.64
C GLY A 48 6.99 6.21 2.73
N GLY A 49 7.53 4.99 2.60
CA GLY A 49 8.98 4.78 2.66
C GLY A 49 9.73 5.65 1.65
N GLY A 50 9.26 5.69 0.41
CA GLY A 50 9.76 6.62 -0.62
C GLY A 50 9.06 7.98 -0.55
N LEU A 51 7.73 7.97 -0.68
CA LEU A 51 6.91 9.18 -0.76
C LEU A 51 5.74 9.14 0.21
N TYR A 52 5.55 10.22 0.95
CA TYR A 52 4.33 10.50 1.69
C TYR A 52 3.64 11.72 1.09
N ALA A 53 2.37 11.58 0.72
CA ALA A 53 1.53 12.66 0.20
C ALA A 53 0.16 12.64 0.90
N GLU A 54 -0.11 13.67 1.70
CA GLU A 54 -1.39 13.85 2.39
C GLU A 54 -2.07 15.15 1.98
N GLU A 55 -3.37 15.08 1.68
CA GLU A 55 -4.18 16.24 1.32
C GLU A 55 -3.55 17.03 0.15
N CYS A 56 -3.04 16.31 -0.85
CA CYS A 56 -2.44 16.88 -2.04
C CYS A 56 -3.40 16.70 -3.23
N PRO A 57 -4.43 17.55 -3.36
CA PRO A 57 -5.40 17.39 -4.43
C PRO A 57 -4.74 17.49 -5.79
N GLN A 58 -5.20 16.68 -6.74
CA GLN A 58 -4.68 16.65 -8.11
C GLN A 58 -3.17 16.37 -8.16
N ILE A 59 -2.62 15.67 -7.17
CA ILE A 59 -1.24 15.23 -7.21
C ILE A 59 -1.04 14.28 -8.40
N ALA A 60 -0.02 14.58 -9.20
CA ALA A 60 0.43 13.74 -10.30
C ALA A 60 1.73 13.03 -9.90
N ILE A 61 1.74 11.70 -9.95
CA ILE A 61 2.93 10.88 -9.75
C ILE A 61 3.11 10.08 -11.03
N SER A 62 4.13 10.41 -11.82
CA SER A 62 4.30 9.83 -13.14
C SER A 62 5.73 9.44 -13.46
N SER A 63 5.89 8.39 -14.27
CA SER A 63 7.19 8.00 -14.86
C SER A 63 8.33 7.87 -13.83
N SER A 64 7.99 7.54 -12.58
CA SER A 64 8.93 7.52 -11.46
C SER A 64 9.19 6.08 -11.01
N LYS A 65 10.35 5.86 -10.39
CA LYS A 65 10.76 4.56 -9.86
C LYS A 65 10.88 4.59 -8.35
N PHE A 66 10.14 3.71 -7.68
CA PHE A 66 10.20 3.43 -6.26
C PHE A 66 10.81 2.04 -6.08
N ASP A 67 12.05 1.97 -5.61
CA ASP A 67 12.83 0.74 -5.54
C ASP A 67 13.43 0.55 -4.14
N PHE A 68 13.08 -0.56 -3.49
CA PHE A 68 13.55 -0.91 -2.14
C PHE A 68 13.26 0.12 -1.04
N ASN A 69 12.14 0.83 -1.13
CA ASN A 69 11.74 1.70 -0.03
C ASN A 69 10.98 0.91 1.03
N VAL A 70 11.15 1.32 2.30
CA VAL A 70 10.55 0.65 3.44
C VAL A 70 9.83 1.66 4.31
N ALA A 71 8.53 1.48 4.56
CA ALA A 71 7.82 2.40 5.43
C ALA A 71 8.29 2.19 6.90
N GLN A 72 8.42 0.93 7.34
CA GLN A 72 8.77 0.63 8.72
C GLN A 72 9.71 -0.60 8.83
N THR A 73 10.85 -0.45 9.51
CA THR A 73 11.89 -1.50 9.62
C THR A 73 11.98 -2.22 10.96
N GLY A 74 11.20 -1.81 11.96
CA GLY A 74 11.27 -2.38 13.30
C GLY A 74 10.85 -3.85 13.30
N ALA A 75 11.59 -4.69 14.02
CA ALA A 75 11.42 -6.14 13.98
C ALA A 75 10.47 -6.78 15.03
N PRO A 76 10.10 -6.18 16.19
CA PRO A 76 9.22 -6.89 17.12
C PRO A 76 7.75 -6.82 16.69
N GLU A 77 7.01 -7.78 17.19
CA GLU A 77 5.65 -8.19 16.85
C GLU A 77 4.59 -7.11 17.15
N SER A 78 4.97 -6.04 17.86
CA SER A 78 4.07 -5.02 18.38
C SER A 78 3.93 -3.76 17.51
N ASN A 79 4.51 -3.70 16.30
CA ASN A 79 4.40 -2.51 15.45
C ASN A 79 2.94 -2.20 15.08
N ARG A 80 2.55 -0.92 15.24
CA ARG A 80 1.16 -0.50 15.11
C ARG A 80 0.67 -0.55 13.68
N ARG A 81 1.44 0.03 12.74
CA ARG A 81 0.98 0.25 11.37
C ARG A 81 2.12 0.64 10.44
N ALA A 82 2.20 0.00 9.29
CA ALA A 82 3.13 0.34 8.23
C ALA A 82 2.41 0.36 6.88
N GLU A 83 2.53 1.47 6.14
CA GLU A 83 1.75 1.69 4.92
C GLU A 83 2.58 2.35 3.83
N GLY A 84 2.45 1.85 2.60
CA GLY A 84 3.05 2.51 1.43
C GLY A 84 4.56 2.43 1.45
N GLY A 85 5.14 1.24 1.29
CA GLY A 85 6.59 1.07 1.25
C GLY A 85 7.22 1.98 0.19
N GLY A 86 6.70 1.94 -1.04
CA GLY A 86 7.07 2.87 -2.10
C GLY A 86 6.44 4.24 -1.88
N ALA A 87 5.11 4.30 -1.91
CA ALA A 87 4.37 5.55 -1.73
C ALA A 87 3.10 5.39 -0.89
N PHE A 88 2.79 6.44 -0.13
CA PHE A 88 1.59 6.57 0.67
C PHE A 88 0.85 7.84 0.26
N VAL A 89 -0.29 7.68 -0.40
CA VAL A 89 -1.16 8.77 -0.88
C VAL A 89 -2.46 8.73 -0.10
N VAL A 90 -2.75 9.78 0.65
CA VAL A 90 -3.91 9.84 1.55
C VAL A 90 -4.68 11.14 1.37
N ASN A 91 -6.01 11.06 1.46
CA ASN A 91 -6.92 12.21 1.43
C ASN A 91 -6.70 13.14 0.21
N SER A 92 -6.27 12.58 -0.91
CA SER A 92 -5.90 13.32 -2.12
C SER A 92 -6.87 12.97 -3.24
N PHE A 93 -7.83 13.86 -3.50
CA PHE A 93 -8.81 13.70 -4.57
C PHE A 93 -8.20 14.00 -5.94
N ASP A 94 -8.77 13.40 -6.98
CA ASP A 94 -8.30 13.53 -8.36
C ASP A 94 -6.80 13.21 -8.54
N ALA A 95 -6.25 12.33 -7.70
CA ALA A 95 -4.86 11.92 -7.78
C ALA A 95 -4.62 11.06 -9.04
N ALA A 96 -3.58 11.40 -9.81
CA ALA A 96 -3.18 10.68 -11.00
C ALA A 96 -1.83 9.98 -10.75
N ILE A 97 -1.85 8.65 -10.72
CA ILE A 97 -0.68 7.81 -10.45
C ILE A 97 -0.46 6.91 -11.65
N GLN A 98 0.49 7.29 -12.50
CA GLN A 98 0.62 6.69 -13.83
C GLN A 98 2.03 6.32 -14.23
N ASP A 99 2.18 5.19 -14.94
CA ASP A 99 3.45 4.81 -15.59
C ASP A 99 4.65 4.73 -14.62
N ASN A 100 4.41 4.41 -13.35
CA ASN A 100 5.46 4.27 -12.35
C ASN A 100 5.91 2.81 -12.20
N VAL A 101 7.13 2.63 -11.70
CA VAL A 101 7.66 1.31 -11.33
C VAL A 101 7.82 1.24 -9.81
N PHE A 102 7.07 0.35 -9.18
CA PHE A 102 7.19 -0.01 -7.77
C PHE A 102 7.84 -1.39 -7.68
N ASP A 103 9.12 -1.44 -7.30
CA ASP A 103 9.90 -2.68 -7.23
C ASP A 103 10.42 -2.92 -5.81
N ARG A 104 10.13 -4.12 -5.26
CA ARG A 104 10.68 -4.60 -3.98
C ARG A 104 10.51 -3.65 -2.80
N ASN A 105 9.43 -2.88 -2.78
CA ASN A 105 9.11 -2.02 -1.65
C ASN A 105 8.39 -2.81 -0.55
N ILE A 106 8.60 -2.40 0.71
CA ILE A 106 8.08 -3.08 1.90
C ILE A 106 7.28 -2.07 2.72
N ALA A 107 6.01 -2.35 3.02
CA ALA A 107 5.31 -1.49 3.98
C ALA A 107 5.90 -1.72 5.39
N GLY A 108 5.74 -2.92 5.97
CA GLY A 108 6.29 -3.26 7.28
C GLY A 108 7.18 -4.50 7.27
N PHE A 109 8.21 -4.54 8.12
CA PHE A 109 8.93 -5.79 8.41
C PHE A 109 8.15 -6.71 9.35
N SER A 110 7.34 -6.14 10.25
CA SER A 110 6.45 -6.88 11.15
C SER A 110 5.16 -6.08 11.45
N GLY A 111 4.22 -6.67 12.19
CA GLY A 111 2.98 -6.00 12.60
C GLY A 111 1.94 -5.89 11.48
N GLN A 112 1.26 -4.74 11.37
CA GLN A 112 0.31 -4.46 10.28
C GLN A 112 1.00 -3.85 9.07
N GLY A 113 0.76 -4.43 7.89
CA GLY A 113 1.35 -3.97 6.63
C GLY A 113 0.33 -3.76 5.52
N PHE A 114 0.36 -2.60 4.86
CA PHE A 114 -0.56 -2.27 3.76
C PHE A 114 0.16 -1.63 2.58
N GLY A 115 -0.10 -2.12 1.36
CA GLY A 115 0.42 -1.52 0.13
C GLY A 115 1.94 -1.46 0.12
N GLY A 116 2.60 -2.59 -0.10
CA GLY A 116 4.06 -2.65 -0.17
C GLY A 116 4.61 -1.67 -1.21
N GLY A 117 4.03 -1.66 -2.41
CA GLY A 117 4.34 -0.69 -3.46
C GLY A 117 3.69 0.65 -3.19
N LEU A 118 2.36 0.66 -3.19
CA LEU A 118 1.55 1.87 -3.10
C LEU A 118 0.34 1.67 -2.18
N VAL A 119 0.03 2.70 -1.41
CA VAL A 119 -1.25 2.86 -0.72
C VAL A 119 -1.96 4.09 -1.25
N VAL A 120 -3.25 3.94 -1.57
CA VAL A 120 -4.18 5.06 -1.77
C VAL A 120 -5.36 4.91 -0.83
N LEU A 121 -5.57 5.85 0.09
CA LEU A 121 -6.71 5.74 1.01
C LEU A 121 -7.39 7.06 1.40
N SER A 122 -8.64 6.93 1.82
CA SER A 122 -9.36 7.94 2.60
C SER A 122 -9.19 7.68 4.10
N GLY A 123 -8.77 8.71 4.84
CA GLY A 123 -8.68 8.71 6.28
C GLY A 123 -10.04 8.91 6.96
N GLN A 124 -10.16 8.51 8.22
CA GLN A 124 -11.44 8.47 8.97
C GLN A 124 -12.16 9.83 9.10
N ALA A 125 -11.46 10.95 8.91
CA ALA A 125 -12.03 12.30 8.99
C ALA A 125 -12.54 12.83 7.64
N PHE A 126 -12.32 12.10 6.54
CA PHE A 126 -12.67 12.52 5.20
C PHE A 126 -13.87 11.72 4.68
N ALA A 127 -14.70 12.37 3.86
CA ALA A 127 -15.60 11.65 2.96
C ALA A 127 -14.76 10.76 2.03
N GLN A 128 -15.39 9.79 1.35
CA GLN A 128 -14.68 8.94 0.37
C GLN A 128 -13.86 9.81 -0.59
N VAL A 129 -12.62 9.40 -0.87
CA VAL A 129 -11.74 10.11 -1.82
C VAL A 129 -12.16 9.75 -3.24
N THR A 130 -12.44 10.73 -4.09
CA THR A 130 -12.97 10.52 -5.44
C THR A 130 -11.96 10.83 -6.54
N GLY A 131 -12.21 10.33 -7.75
CA GLY A 131 -11.49 10.72 -8.96
C GLY A 131 -10.06 10.20 -9.05
N VAL A 132 -9.68 9.21 -8.23
CA VAL A 132 -8.34 8.63 -8.28
C VAL A 132 -8.19 7.81 -9.56
N SER A 133 -7.08 8.01 -10.27
CA SER A 133 -6.66 7.16 -11.38
C SER A 133 -5.31 6.52 -11.10
N VAL A 134 -5.27 5.19 -11.10
CA VAL A 134 -4.03 4.40 -11.02
C VAL A 134 -3.89 3.61 -12.31
N SER A 135 -2.99 4.02 -13.19
CA SER A 135 -2.89 3.41 -14.52
C SER A 135 -1.49 3.17 -15.06
N GLY A 136 -1.30 2.09 -15.82
CA GLY A 136 -0.01 1.82 -16.50
C GLY A 136 1.19 1.56 -15.57
N ASN A 137 0.97 1.35 -14.27
CA ASN A 137 2.05 1.13 -13.33
C ASN A 137 2.50 -0.34 -13.31
N GLU A 138 3.77 -0.55 -12.99
CA GLU A 138 4.34 -1.87 -12.73
C GLU A 138 4.60 -2.05 -11.23
N PHE A 139 4.00 -3.07 -10.64
CA PHE A 139 4.22 -3.49 -9.26
C PHE A 139 4.91 -4.84 -9.25
N THR A 140 6.19 -4.88 -8.90
CA THR A 140 6.99 -6.10 -8.91
C THR A 140 7.55 -6.39 -7.52
N LYS A 141 7.24 -7.59 -7.00
CA LYS A 141 7.81 -8.13 -5.75
C LYS A 141 7.67 -7.21 -4.55
N ASN A 142 6.57 -6.46 -4.46
CA ASN A 142 6.30 -5.62 -3.31
C ASN A 142 5.64 -6.43 -2.18
N TRP A 143 5.90 -6.02 -0.96
CA TRP A 143 5.50 -6.73 0.24
C TRP A 143 4.74 -5.84 1.21
N ALA A 144 3.51 -6.21 1.54
CA ALA A 144 2.79 -5.50 2.60
C ALA A 144 3.48 -5.78 3.94
N ASN A 145 3.84 -7.03 4.20
CA ASN A 145 4.63 -7.43 5.35
C ASN A 145 5.61 -8.57 5.04
N VAL A 146 6.75 -8.57 5.72
CA VAL A 146 7.71 -9.67 5.69
C VAL A 146 7.31 -10.76 6.70
N VAL A 147 7.05 -10.38 7.96
CA VAL A 147 6.63 -11.26 9.05
C VAL A 147 5.28 -10.81 9.60
N ASN A 148 4.21 -11.54 9.31
CA ASN A 148 2.88 -11.12 9.73
C ASN A 148 2.45 -11.67 11.11
N PHE A 149 2.18 -10.77 12.05
CA PHE A 149 1.55 -11.10 13.33
C PHE A 149 0.13 -10.56 13.51
N ILE A 150 -0.34 -9.58 12.72
CA ILE A 150 -1.56 -8.81 13.03
C ILE A 150 -2.52 -8.67 11.83
N GLY A 151 -2.03 -8.74 10.59
CA GLY A 151 -2.81 -8.65 9.35
C GLY A 151 -2.18 -7.71 8.31
N GLY A 152 -2.71 -7.73 7.09
CA GLY A 152 -2.23 -6.87 6.01
C GLY A 152 -3.04 -6.99 4.73
N ALA A 153 -2.80 -6.12 3.76
CA ALA A 153 -3.42 -6.19 2.44
C ALA A 153 -2.58 -5.49 1.37
N GLY A 154 -2.73 -5.90 0.10
CA GLY A 154 -2.14 -5.24 -1.05
C GLY A 154 -0.62 -5.30 -1.03
N GLY A 155 -0.01 -6.42 -1.43
CA GLY A 155 1.45 -6.46 -1.60
C GLY A 155 1.92 -5.40 -2.60
N GLY A 156 1.26 -5.31 -3.75
CA GLY A 156 1.51 -4.28 -4.76
C GLY A 156 0.81 -2.97 -4.43
N LEU A 157 -0.52 -3.00 -4.45
CA LEU A 157 -1.38 -1.84 -4.23
C LEU A 157 -2.47 -2.17 -3.20
N PHE A 158 -2.60 -1.31 -2.20
CA PHE A 158 -3.75 -1.28 -1.31
C PHE A 158 -4.57 0.00 -1.49
N VAL A 159 -5.87 -0.18 -1.70
CA VAL A 159 -6.85 0.88 -1.86
C VAL A 159 -7.92 0.78 -0.78
N PHE A 160 -8.19 1.89 -0.10
CA PHE A 160 -9.21 1.93 0.96
C PHE A 160 -10.05 3.21 0.90
N GLY A 161 -11.38 3.08 0.89
CA GLY A 161 -12.26 4.25 1.09
C GLY A 161 -12.32 5.21 -0.10
N ILE A 162 -12.15 4.72 -1.33
CA ILE A 162 -12.23 5.56 -2.54
C ILE A 162 -13.57 5.37 -3.28
N ALA A 163 -14.02 6.41 -3.97
CA ALA A 163 -15.20 6.39 -4.83
C ALA A 163 -14.86 6.85 -6.26
N ASP A 164 -15.71 6.54 -7.25
CA ASP A 164 -15.67 7.13 -8.60
C ASP A 164 -14.25 7.14 -9.20
N SER A 165 -13.58 5.99 -9.15
CA SER A 165 -12.13 5.88 -9.37
C SER A 165 -11.78 4.72 -10.30
N THR A 166 -10.58 4.77 -10.87
CA THR A 166 -10.12 3.79 -11.86
C THR A 166 -8.77 3.18 -11.49
N ILE A 167 -8.66 1.87 -11.66
CA ILE A 167 -7.42 1.10 -11.53
C ILE A 167 -7.27 0.28 -12.80
N THR A 168 -6.48 0.77 -13.75
CA THR A 168 -6.50 0.23 -15.12
C THR A 168 -5.11 -0.04 -15.68
N THR A 169 -4.99 -1.07 -16.52
CA THR A 169 -3.77 -1.34 -17.30
C THR A 169 -2.48 -1.43 -16.47
N ASN A 170 -2.56 -1.80 -15.19
CA ASN A 170 -1.41 -2.01 -14.33
C ASN A 170 -0.95 -3.46 -14.42
N THR A 171 0.35 -3.69 -14.22
CA THR A 171 0.92 -5.04 -14.11
C THR A 171 1.35 -5.30 -12.68
N PHE A 172 0.85 -6.38 -12.08
CA PHE A 172 1.20 -6.85 -10.75
C PHE A 172 1.91 -8.19 -10.87
N THR A 173 3.20 -8.24 -10.53
CA THR A 173 4.00 -9.46 -10.61
C THR A 173 4.62 -9.82 -9.26
N ALA A 174 4.36 -11.04 -8.78
CA ALA A 174 4.96 -11.61 -7.60
C ALA A 174 4.85 -10.75 -6.33
N ASN A 175 3.79 -9.94 -6.21
CA ASN A 175 3.54 -9.17 -5.00
C ASN A 175 2.88 -10.05 -3.95
N VAL A 176 3.27 -9.85 -2.68
CA VAL A 176 2.84 -10.70 -1.59
C VAL A 176 2.41 -9.88 -0.38
N VAL A 177 1.29 -10.23 0.27
CA VAL A 177 0.93 -9.55 1.53
C VAL A 177 1.82 -10.03 2.67
N ASN A 178 1.99 -11.35 2.84
CA ASN A 178 2.85 -11.94 3.87
C ASN A 178 3.89 -12.89 3.26
N LEU A 179 5.16 -12.49 3.30
CA LEU A 179 6.26 -13.22 2.66
C LEU A 179 6.70 -14.47 3.42
N LEU A 180 6.59 -14.53 4.75
CA LEU A 180 7.09 -15.67 5.53
C LEU A 180 5.99 -16.63 6.01
N GLY A 181 4.72 -16.31 5.74
CA GLY A 181 3.62 -17.25 5.88
C GLY A 181 3.26 -17.63 7.32
N GLU A 182 3.81 -16.92 8.30
CA GLU A 182 3.41 -17.06 9.70
C GLU A 182 1.95 -16.62 9.84
N ALA A 183 1.13 -17.50 10.44
CA ALA A 183 -0.26 -17.20 10.72
C ALA A 183 -0.32 -16.22 11.90
N GLY A 184 -0.38 -14.94 11.58
CA GLY A 184 -0.53 -13.90 12.58
C GLY A 184 -1.79 -14.09 13.44
N ILE A 185 -1.75 -13.52 14.64
CA ILE A 185 -2.92 -13.36 15.50
C ILE A 185 -3.97 -12.57 14.71
N SER A 186 -5.10 -13.22 14.43
CA SER A 186 -6.26 -12.53 13.86
C SER A 186 -6.85 -11.65 14.95
N LEU A 187 -6.56 -10.34 14.90
CA LEU A 187 -7.26 -9.40 15.75
C LEU A 187 -8.68 -9.21 15.18
N PRO A 188 -9.73 -9.24 16.02
CA PRO A 188 -11.06 -8.89 15.56
C PRO A 188 -11.02 -7.48 14.93
N ASN A 189 -11.45 -7.39 13.67
CA ASN A 189 -11.49 -6.19 12.81
C ASN A 189 -10.21 -5.85 12.00
N THR A 190 -9.14 -6.65 11.99
CA THR A 190 -8.05 -6.43 11.02
C THR A 190 -8.40 -6.98 9.64
N PRO A 191 -7.92 -6.35 8.55
CA PRO A 191 -8.02 -6.92 7.23
C PRO A 191 -7.37 -8.29 7.19
N TYR A 192 -8.13 -9.32 6.79
CA TYR A 192 -7.55 -10.58 6.34
C TYR A 192 -6.51 -10.28 5.27
N LEU A 193 -5.49 -11.13 5.17
CA LEU A 193 -4.49 -11.08 4.08
C LEU A 193 -5.24 -11.07 2.74
N LEU A 194 -5.41 -9.88 2.17
CA LEU A 194 -6.28 -9.61 1.02
C LEU A 194 -5.41 -9.10 -0.11
N GLY A 195 -5.56 -9.67 -1.31
CA GLY A 195 -4.96 -9.11 -2.53
C GLY A 195 -3.43 -9.04 -2.49
N GLY A 196 -2.74 -10.10 -2.90
CA GLY A 196 -1.28 -10.07 -3.08
C GLY A 196 -0.86 -8.97 -4.06
N GLY A 197 -1.49 -8.90 -5.23
CA GLY A 197 -1.28 -7.85 -6.22
C GLY A 197 -2.00 -6.56 -5.82
N LEU A 198 -3.34 -6.62 -5.86
CA LEU A 198 -4.24 -5.51 -5.58
C LEU A 198 -5.26 -5.89 -4.52
N ALA A 199 -5.39 -5.05 -3.48
CA ALA A 199 -6.47 -5.13 -2.52
C ALA A 199 -7.30 -3.85 -2.55
N VAL A 200 -8.62 -3.99 -2.69
CA VAL A 200 -9.58 -2.88 -2.65
C VAL A 200 -10.58 -3.14 -1.54
N ASP A 201 -10.67 -2.20 -0.60
CA ASP A 201 -11.55 -2.29 0.55
C ASP A 201 -12.37 -1.02 0.74
N SER A 202 -13.63 -1.15 1.14
CA SER A 202 -14.51 -0.01 1.42
C SER A 202 -14.59 1.00 0.26
N ALA A 203 -14.61 0.53 -0.99
CA ALA A 203 -14.64 1.38 -2.18
C ALA A 203 -16.00 1.36 -2.88
N GLN A 204 -16.32 2.39 -3.67
CA GLN A 204 -17.59 2.52 -4.38
C GLN A 204 -17.38 3.02 -5.82
N ASP A 205 -18.17 2.52 -6.76
CA ASP A 205 -18.13 2.94 -8.17
C ASP A 205 -16.69 2.90 -8.75
N VAL A 206 -15.94 1.84 -8.41
CA VAL A 206 -14.55 1.63 -8.86
C VAL A 206 -14.50 0.72 -10.07
N GLN A 207 -13.77 1.14 -11.11
CA GLN A 207 -13.46 0.31 -12.26
C GLN A 207 -12.06 -0.28 -12.15
N ILE A 208 -11.97 -1.60 -12.24
CA ILE A 208 -10.73 -2.37 -12.26
C ILE A 208 -10.66 -3.07 -13.62
N ALA A 209 -9.87 -2.54 -14.55
CA ALA A 209 -9.91 -3.04 -15.93
C ALA A 209 -8.57 -3.12 -16.66
N GLY A 210 -8.39 -4.15 -17.48
CA GLY A 210 -7.18 -4.29 -18.29
C GLY A 210 -5.90 -4.57 -17.49
N ASN A 211 -6.00 -4.92 -16.20
CA ASN A 211 -4.82 -5.20 -15.38
C ASN A 211 -4.34 -6.63 -15.59
N LYS A 212 -3.04 -6.84 -15.39
CA LYS A 212 -2.39 -8.15 -15.46
C LYS A 212 -1.86 -8.54 -14.08
N PHE A 213 -2.24 -9.71 -13.58
CA PHE A 213 -1.78 -10.28 -12.33
C PHE A 213 -1.00 -11.56 -12.61
N VAL A 214 0.25 -11.63 -12.15
CA VAL A 214 1.13 -12.80 -12.36
C VAL A 214 1.78 -13.17 -11.03
N GLU A 215 1.64 -14.43 -10.60
CA GLU A 215 2.36 -14.99 -9.45
C GLU A 215 2.17 -14.24 -8.11
N ASN A 216 1.11 -13.44 -7.98
CA ASN A 216 0.83 -12.73 -6.74
C ASN A 216 0.23 -13.67 -5.68
N ALA A 217 0.56 -13.45 -4.41
CA ALA A 217 0.08 -14.29 -3.31
C ALA A 217 -0.45 -13.45 -2.15
N ALA A 218 -1.63 -13.79 -1.62
CA ALA A 218 -2.10 -13.19 -0.38
C ALA A 218 -1.20 -13.62 0.79
N THR A 219 -0.74 -14.86 0.79
CA THR A 219 0.26 -15.34 1.74
C THR A 219 0.97 -16.53 1.15
N VAL A 220 2.23 -16.74 1.52
CA VAL A 220 2.94 -17.98 1.17
C VAL A 220 2.70 -19.12 2.19
N GLY A 221 2.03 -18.81 3.31
CA GLY A 221 1.67 -19.77 4.36
C GLY A 221 0.46 -19.32 5.16
N GLY A 222 -0.38 -20.27 5.58
CA GLY A 222 -1.63 -19.97 6.27
C GLY A 222 -2.76 -19.50 5.35
N PHE A 223 -3.74 -18.76 5.90
CA PHE A 223 -4.95 -18.34 5.20
C PHE A 223 -4.79 -16.95 4.57
N GLY A 224 -5.13 -16.82 3.29
CA GLY A 224 -5.19 -15.55 2.57
C GLY A 224 -6.25 -15.58 1.47
N LEU A 225 -6.71 -14.40 1.07
CA LEU A 225 -7.81 -14.20 0.13
C LEU A 225 -7.31 -13.40 -1.10
N GLY A 226 -7.37 -14.03 -2.27
CA GLY A 226 -7.08 -13.37 -3.55
C GLY A 226 -5.58 -13.08 -3.76
N GLY A 227 -4.89 -13.99 -4.45
CA GLY A 227 -3.48 -13.79 -4.81
C GLY A 227 -3.29 -12.56 -5.70
N GLY A 228 -3.98 -12.51 -6.84
CA GLY A 228 -3.98 -11.34 -7.73
C GLY A 228 -4.78 -10.17 -7.18
N LEU A 229 -6.09 -10.36 -7.02
CA LEU A 229 -7.05 -9.34 -6.61
C LEU A 229 -7.86 -9.78 -5.39
N GLY A 230 -8.02 -8.89 -4.42
CA GLY A 230 -8.95 -9.03 -3.32
C GLY A 230 -9.89 -7.84 -3.21
N LEU A 231 -11.21 -8.10 -3.19
CA LEU A 231 -12.25 -7.07 -3.04
C LEU A 231 -13.02 -7.29 -1.74
N ARG A 232 -13.24 -6.23 -0.97
CA ARG A 232 -13.98 -6.30 0.30
C ARG A 232 -14.78 -5.03 0.56
N LYS A 233 -15.98 -5.20 1.13
CA LYS A 233 -16.88 -4.07 1.51
C LYS A 233 -17.03 -3.03 0.39
N THR A 234 -16.98 -3.49 -0.86
CA THR A 234 -17.13 -2.60 -2.01
C THR A 234 -18.61 -2.42 -2.32
N GLY A 235 -19.01 -1.20 -2.65
CA GLY A 235 -20.24 -0.93 -3.39
C GLY A 235 -20.13 -1.43 -4.84
N PRO A 236 -20.79 -0.79 -5.80
CA PRO A 236 -20.61 -1.13 -7.21
C PRO A 236 -19.13 -1.14 -7.58
N ALA A 237 -18.66 -2.23 -8.17
CA ALA A 237 -17.30 -2.35 -8.67
C ALA A 237 -17.34 -3.14 -9.99
N ALA A 238 -16.68 -2.62 -11.01
CA ALA A 238 -16.59 -3.26 -12.31
C ALA A 238 -15.22 -3.91 -12.47
N VAL A 239 -15.17 -5.24 -12.57
CA VAL A 239 -13.94 -6.00 -12.86
C VAL A 239 -14.03 -6.50 -14.29
N VAL A 240 -13.28 -5.90 -15.21
CA VAL A 240 -13.46 -6.10 -16.67
C VAL A 240 -12.11 -6.32 -17.36
N ASP A 241 -12.00 -7.32 -18.23
CA ASP A 241 -10.81 -7.54 -19.08
C ASP A 241 -9.47 -7.63 -18.31
N ASN A 242 -9.45 -8.23 -17.12
CA ASN A 242 -8.22 -8.47 -16.36
C ASN A 242 -7.67 -9.89 -16.62
N GLU A 243 -6.35 -10.02 -16.64
CA GLU A 243 -5.61 -11.29 -16.74
C GLU A 243 -5.12 -11.71 -15.34
N PHE A 244 -5.35 -12.96 -14.94
CA PHE A 244 -5.01 -13.50 -13.60
C PHE A 244 -4.12 -14.75 -13.66
#